data_AF-A0A9X9F1Y0-F1
#
_entry.id   AF-A0A9X9F1Y0-F1
#
_cell.length_a   1.000
_cell.length_b   1.000
_cell.length_c   1.000
_cell.angle_alpha   90.00
_cell.angle_beta   90.00
_cell.angle_gamma   90.00
#
_symmetry.space_group_name_H-M   'P 1'
#
loop_
_entity.id
_entity.type
_entity.pdbx_description
1 polymer ?
#
loop_
_entity_poly.entity_id
_entity_poly.type
_entity_poly.pdbx_seq_one_letter_code
_entity_poly.pdbx_strand_id
1 'polypeptide(L)' 'ESVWSDYYCADDNTIMVHISRLREKLEDSPKNPVYIKTIRGLGYRFARKEELYEK' A
#
# COMPACT_ATOMS: atom_id res chain seq x y z
N GLU A 1 -18.96 1.31 -5.70
CA GLU A 1 -18.86 0.74 -4.35
C GLU A 1 -17.41 0.73 -3.91
N SER A 2 -17.07 1.47 -2.86
CA SER A 2 -15.75 1.40 -2.24
C SER A 2 -15.69 0.10 -1.44
N VAL A 3 -14.81 -0.82 -1.83
CA VAL A 3 -14.57 -2.15 -1.21
C VAL A 3 -14.05 -2.07 0.24
N TRP A 4 -14.08 -0.88 0.85
CA TRP A 4 -13.29 -0.50 2.02
C TRP A 4 -14.12 0.05 3.18
N SER A 5 -15.46 0.03 3.13
CA SER A 5 -16.24 0.74 4.14
C SER A 5 -16.53 -0.06 5.42
N ASP A 6 -16.63 -1.40 5.38
CA ASP A 6 -17.25 -2.12 6.51
C ASP A 6 -16.59 -3.44 6.95
N TYR A 7 -15.51 -3.92 6.30
CA TYR A 7 -15.03 -5.29 6.54
C TYR A 7 -13.74 -5.46 7.34
N TYR A 8 -12.96 -4.41 7.58
CA TYR A 8 -11.61 -4.58 8.14
C TYR A 8 -11.52 -4.18 9.61
N CYS A 9 -12.29 -4.88 10.43
CA CYS A 9 -11.95 -5.12 11.84
C CYS A 9 -11.05 -6.37 11.99
N ALA A 10 -10.38 -6.79 10.91
CA ALA A 10 -9.40 -7.86 10.90
C ALA A 10 -8.02 -7.24 11.12
N ASP A 11 -7.60 -7.22 12.39
CA ASP A 11 -6.26 -6.90 12.90
C ASP A 11 -5.38 -6.10 11.93
N ASP A 12 -5.32 -4.77 12.10
CA ASP A 12 -4.46 -3.84 11.32
C ASP A 12 -3.03 -4.38 11.10
N ASN A 13 -2.54 -5.16 12.08
CA ASN A 13 -1.27 -5.87 12.04
C ASN A 13 -1.14 -6.82 10.83
N THR A 14 -2.18 -7.57 10.50
CA THR A 14 -2.18 -8.54 9.40
C THR A 14 -2.05 -7.83 8.05
N ILE A 15 -2.78 -6.72 7.87
CA ILE A 15 -2.70 -5.89 6.67
C ILE A 15 -1.29 -5.32 6.52
N MET A 16 -0.72 -4.77 7.60
CA MET A 16 0.63 -4.21 7.59
C MET A 16 1.68 -5.25 7.17
N VAL A 17 1.56 -6.49 7.67
CA VAL A 17 2.45 -7.61 7.29
C VAL A 17 2.32 -7.93 5.80
N HIS A 18 1.11 -8.01 5.26
CA HIS A 18 0.91 -8.26 3.84
C HIS A 18 1.45 -7.13 2.96
N ILE A 19 1.24 -5.87 3.36
CA ILE A 19 1.79 -4.72 2.65
C ILE A 19 3.33 -4.75 2.67
N SER A 20 3.96 -5.10 3.80
CA SER A 20 5.42 -5.25 3.88
C SER A 20 5.94 -6.31 2.91
N ARG A 21 5.31 -7.49 2.91
CA ARG A 21 5.68 -8.60 2.00
C ARG A 21 5.48 -8.25 0.53
N LEU A 22 4.46 -7.46 0.21
CA LEU A 22 4.24 -7.00 -1.16
C LEU A 22 5.31 -6.02 -1.59
N ARG A 23 5.67 -5.05 -0.73
CA ARG A 23 6.76 -4.10 -1.00
C ARG A 23 8.10 -4.81 -1.16
N GLU A 24 8.41 -5.80 -0.32
CA GLU A 24 9.63 -6.62 -0.47
C GLU A 24 9.74 -7.32 -1.83
N LYS A 25 8.61 -7.68 -2.45
CA LYS A 25 8.59 -8.36 -3.75
C LYS A 25 8.53 -7.41 -4.94
N LEU A 26 7.89 -6.26 -4.77
CA LEU A 26 7.59 -5.32 -5.85
C LEU A 26 8.58 -4.16 -5.93
N GLU A 27 9.24 -3.81 -4.83
CA GLU A 27 10.05 -2.61 -4.71
C GLU A 27 11.51 -2.95 -4.44
N ASP A 28 12.42 -2.30 -5.16
CA ASP A 28 13.86 -2.42 -4.91
C ASP A 28 14.26 -1.88 -3.52
N SER A 29 13.50 -0.90 -3.01
CA SER A 29 13.68 -0.34 -1.67
C SER A 29 12.34 -0.23 -0.93
N PRO A 30 12.00 -1.21 -0.09
CA PRO A 30 10.73 -1.23 0.66
C PRO A 30 10.54 -0.04 1.62
N LYS A 31 11.64 0.63 1.99
CA LYS A 31 11.63 1.84 2.82
C LYS A 31 11.23 3.10 2.05
N ASN A 32 11.38 3.08 0.73
CA ASN A 32 11.00 4.16 -0.18
C ASN A 32 9.97 3.64 -1.20
N PRO A 33 8.73 3.38 -0.76
CA PRO A 33 7.77 2.72 -1.59
C PRO A 33 7.31 3.56 -2.77
N VAL A 34 7.48 3.02 -3.97
CA VAL A 34 7.11 3.67 -5.23
C VAL A 34 5.74 3.18 -5.69
N TYR A 35 5.47 1.89 -5.55
CA TYR A 35 4.24 1.26 -6.04
C TYR A 35 3.12 1.29 -5.00
N ILE A 36 3.39 0.95 -3.74
CA ILE A 36 2.35 0.91 -2.69
C ILE A 36 2.55 2.07 -1.74
N LYS A 37 1.80 3.17 -1.89
CA LYS A 37 1.95 4.39 -1.09
C LYS A 37 1.04 4.35 0.14
N THR A 38 1.57 4.73 1.30
CA THR A 38 0.77 4.92 2.52
C THR A 38 0.12 6.30 2.51
N ILE A 39 -1.20 6.35 2.65
CA ILE A 39 -1.97 7.57 2.88
C ILE A 39 -2.37 7.61 4.36
N ARG A 40 -1.81 8.56 5.10
CA ARG A 40 -2.10 8.72 6.53
C ARG A 40 -3.60 8.98 6.74
N GLY A 41 -4.22 8.21 7.63
CA GLY A 41 -5.66 8.28 7.94
C GLY A 41 -6.59 7.63 6.92
N LEU A 42 -6.06 7.09 5.81
CA LEU A 42 -6.87 6.44 4.77
C LEU A 42 -6.39 5.01 4.43
N GLY A 43 -5.14 4.66 4.71
CA GLY A 43 -4.59 3.32 4.46
C GLY A 43 -3.52 3.31 3.37
N TYR A 44 -3.66 2.42 2.39
CA TYR A 44 -2.67 2.22 1.32
C TYR A 44 -3.31 2.38 -0.06
N ARG A 45 -2.57 2.94 -1.01
CA ARG A 45 -2.97 2.99 -2.42
C ARG A 45 -1.87 2.49 -3.33
N PHE A 46 -2.27 1.97 -4.48
CA PHE A 46 -1.33 1.75 -5.57
C PHE A 46 -1.02 3.08 -6.28
N ALA A 47 0.24 3.28 -6.67
CA ALA A 47 0.67 4.41 -7.45
C ALA A 47 0.16 4.27 -8.88
N ARG A 48 -0.21 5.40 -9.47
CA ARG A 48 -0.59 5.40 -10.89
C ARG A 48 0.66 5.35 -11.75
N LYS A 49 0.53 4.78 -12.95
CA LYS A 49 1.65 4.56 -13.86
C LYS A 49 2.39 5.85 -14.19
N GLU A 50 1.66 6.96 -14.32
CA GLU A 50 2.21 8.29 -14.59
C GLU A 50 3.13 8.76 -13.46
N GLU A 51 2.74 8.50 -12.20
CA GLU A 51 3.51 8.88 -11.00
C GLU A 51 4.81 8.08 -10.83
N LEU A 52 5.01 7.00 -11.59
CA LEU A 52 6.20 6.17 -11.54
C LEU A 52 7.32 6.71 -12.45
N TYR A 53 6.96 7.38 -13.55
CA TYR A 53 7.92 7.88 -14.55
C TYR A 53 8.31 9.35 -14.34
N GLU A 54 7.62 10.06 -13.44
CA GLU A 54 7.94 11.44 -13.05
C GLU A 54 9.04 11.54 -11.98
N LYS A 55 9.52 10.40 -11.48
CA LYS A 55 10.64 10.28 -10.53
C LYS A 55 11.88 9.72 -11.21
#